data_AF-A0A6A3G040-F1
#
_entry.id   AF-A0A6A3G040-F1
#
_cell.length_a   1.000
_cell.length_b   1.000
_cell.length_c   1.000
_cell.angle_alpha   90.00
_cell.angle_beta   90.00
_cell.angle_gamma   90.00
#
_symmetry.space_group_name_H-M   'P 1'
#
loop_
_entity.id
_entity.type
_entity.pdbx_description
1 polymer ?
#
loop_
_entity_poly.entity_id
_entity_poly.type
_entity_poly.pdbx_seq_one_letter_code
_entity_poly.pdbx_strand_id
1 'polypeptide(L)'
;VEATTKTLVYTPSPKRPRHSRAGTKSGKKSGSLRARARSSLDRIRSFLARKSYDELSPTEMAMIEVPDPNILSWRRRGILTQYTPRKGDHEYQTPGFPDYLPQKTEIRYLAQRWTPFEGAYIAFRAKKPWKTMFRSRVKELYFHRRADLDAKVWEMLDEYL
;
A
#
# COMPACT_ATOMS: atom_id res chain seq x y z
N VAL A 1 20.47 -27.40 14.76
CA VAL A 1 19.12 -27.29 14.14
C VAL A 1 19.24 -26.29 13.00
N GLU A 2 19.42 -26.78 11.77
CA GLU A 2 19.59 -25.93 10.58
C GLU A 2 18.27 -25.25 10.21
N ALA A 3 18.31 -23.91 10.11
CA ALA A 3 17.15 -23.11 9.75
C ALA A 3 17.02 -23.03 8.22
N THR A 4 16.05 -23.75 7.67
CA THR A 4 15.73 -23.72 6.23
C THR A 4 15.15 -22.35 5.86
N THR A 5 15.91 -21.53 5.13
CA THR A 5 15.43 -20.27 4.55
C THR A 5 14.46 -20.59 3.41
N LYS A 6 13.16 -20.42 3.64
CA LYS A 6 12.14 -20.55 2.58
C LYS A 6 12.10 -19.28 1.74
N THR A 7 12.80 -19.28 0.62
CA THR A 7 12.67 -18.27 -0.43
C THR A 7 11.24 -18.30 -1.00
N LEU A 8 10.46 -17.25 -0.77
CA LEU A 8 9.11 -17.13 -1.32
C LEU A 8 9.21 -16.75 -2.81
N VAL A 9 9.15 -17.75 -3.69
CA VAL A 9 9.10 -17.54 -5.14
C VAL A 9 7.66 -17.20 -5.55
N TYR A 10 7.41 -15.98 -6.01
CA TYR A 10 6.12 -15.60 -6.59
C TYR A 10 5.96 -16.24 -7.97
N THR A 11 5.09 -17.24 -8.09
CA THR A 11 4.66 -17.79 -9.38
C THR A 11 3.39 -17.06 -9.84
N PRO A 12 3.42 -16.32 -10.95
CA PRO A 12 2.22 -15.66 -11.46
C PRO A 12 1.19 -16.71 -11.92
N SER A 13 -0.08 -16.48 -11.60
CA SER A 13 -1.18 -17.39 -11.96
C SER A 13 -1.18 -17.70 -13.47
N PRO A 14 -1.52 -18.95 -13.87
CA PRO A 14 -1.60 -19.32 -15.28
C PRO A 14 -2.57 -18.39 -16.02
N LYS A 15 -2.12 -17.78 -17.12
CA LYS A 15 -2.99 -16.99 -17.99
C LYS A 15 -4.05 -17.92 -18.59
N ARG A 16 -5.31 -17.71 -18.24
CA ARG A 16 -6.46 -18.43 -18.85
C ARG A 16 -6.44 -18.18 -20.37
N PRO A 17 -6.56 -19.22 -21.23
CA PRO A 17 -6.64 -19.02 -22.67
C PRO A 17 -7.86 -18.15 -22.99
N ARG A 18 -7.65 -17.04 -23.71
CA ARG A 18 -8.75 -16.26 -24.27
C ARG A 18 -9.23 -16.98 -25.53
N HIS A 19 -10.51 -17.34 -25.58
CA HIS A 19 -11.14 -17.77 -26.83
C HIS A 19 -10.97 -16.67 -27.89
N SER A 20 -10.20 -16.98 -28.94
CA SER A 20 -10.12 -16.17 -30.14
C SER A 20 -11.45 -16.28 -30.89
N ARG A 21 -12.30 -15.25 -30.80
CA ARG A 21 -13.38 -15.07 -31.77
C ARG A 21 -12.73 -14.65 -33.09
N ALA A 22 -12.70 -15.58 -34.04
CA ALA A 22 -12.44 -15.27 -35.44
C ALA A 22 -13.52 -14.28 -35.92
N GLY A 23 -13.10 -13.05 -36.20
CA GLY A 23 -13.92 -11.98 -36.73
C GLY A 23 -13.16 -11.33 -37.88
N THR A 24 -13.81 -11.35 -39.04
CA THR A 24 -13.33 -11.00 -40.38
C THR A 24 -12.61 -9.64 -40.43
N LYS A 25 -11.51 -9.56 -41.20
CA LYS A 25 -10.72 -8.35 -41.44
C LYS A 25 -11.59 -7.27 -42.12
N SER A 26 -11.79 -6.12 -41.46
CA SER A 26 -12.08 -4.84 -42.15
C SER A 26 -11.32 -3.70 -41.46
N GLY A 27 -10.77 -2.80 -42.26
CA GLY A 27 -9.63 -1.97 -41.93
C GLY A 27 -9.90 -0.73 -41.07
N LYS A 28 -8.84 -0.33 -40.34
CA LYS A 28 -8.43 1.04 -40.01
C LYS A 28 -9.53 2.05 -39.59
N LYS A 29 -10.06 1.94 -38.36
CA LYS A 29 -10.58 3.09 -37.56
C LYS A 29 -10.43 2.94 -36.02
N SER A 30 -9.72 1.93 -35.52
CA SER A 30 -9.61 1.66 -34.07
C SER A 30 -8.59 2.54 -33.32
N GLY A 31 -7.68 3.20 -34.05
CA GLY A 31 -6.65 4.07 -33.44
C GLY A 31 -7.24 5.34 -32.82
N SER A 32 -8.20 5.99 -33.48
CA SER A 32 -8.81 7.24 -33.01
C SER A 32 -9.65 7.04 -31.74
N LEU A 33 -10.47 5.99 -31.67
CA LEU A 33 -11.29 5.69 -30.49
C LEU A 33 -10.45 5.29 -29.27
N ARG A 34 -9.37 4.50 -29.48
CA ARG A 34 -8.42 4.16 -28.40
C ARG A 34 -7.60 5.36 -27.95
N ALA A 35 -7.19 6.24 -28.85
CA ALA A 35 -6.49 7.49 -28.51
C ALA A 35 -7.40 8.44 -27.73
N ARG A 36 -8.67 8.57 -28.14
CA ARG A 36 -9.67 9.42 -27.46
C ARG A 36 -10.00 8.89 -26.06
N ALA A 37 -10.14 7.57 -25.90
CA ALA A 37 -10.35 6.94 -24.59
C ALA A 37 -9.12 7.05 -23.67
N ARG A 38 -7.90 6.99 -24.21
CA ARG A 38 -6.67 7.23 -23.43
C ARG A 38 -6.59 8.70 -22.99
N SER A 39 -6.85 9.62 -23.90
CA SER A 39 -6.87 11.06 -23.60
C SER A 39 -7.91 11.43 -22.54
N SER A 40 -9.10 10.81 -22.56
CA SER A 40 -10.09 11.03 -21.50
C SER A 40 -9.66 10.46 -20.16
N LEU A 41 -8.95 9.34 -20.14
CA LEU A 41 -8.45 8.73 -18.91
C LEU A 41 -7.29 9.53 -18.32
N ASP A 42 -6.42 10.08 -19.16
CA ASP A 42 -5.30 10.93 -18.73
C ASP A 42 -5.77 12.17 -17.98
N ARG A 43 -6.95 12.72 -18.32
CA ARG A 43 -7.57 13.83 -17.58
C ARG A 43 -7.94 13.49 -16.14
N ILE A 44 -8.07 12.20 -15.84
CA ILE A 44 -8.49 11.68 -14.53
C ILE A 44 -7.33 10.93 -13.86
N ARG A 45 -6.11 11.08 -14.37
CA ARG A 45 -4.85 10.59 -13.78
C ARG A 45 -3.95 11.77 -13.45
N SER A 46 -3.24 11.67 -12.33
CA SER A 46 -2.15 12.60 -12.01
C SER A 46 -1.02 12.53 -13.05
N PHE A 47 -0.09 13.48 -13.00
CA PHE A 47 1.06 13.51 -13.88
C PHE A 47 1.90 12.22 -13.80
N LEU A 48 2.23 11.73 -12.60
CA LEU A 48 3.05 10.51 -12.46
C LEU A 48 2.25 9.23 -12.73
N ALA A 49 0.93 9.23 -12.56
CA ALA A 49 0.09 8.08 -12.91
C ALA A 49 -0.04 7.84 -14.42
N ARG A 50 0.36 8.81 -15.26
CA ARG A 50 0.42 8.64 -16.72
C ARG A 50 1.68 7.91 -17.17
N LYS A 51 2.73 7.91 -16.34
CA LYS A 51 4.01 7.23 -16.60
C LYS A 51 3.96 5.77 -16.17
N SER A 52 4.68 4.91 -16.91
CA SER A 52 4.98 3.57 -16.41
C SER A 52 5.97 3.63 -15.25
N TYR A 53 6.08 2.56 -14.46
CA TYR A 53 7.00 2.54 -13.30
C TYR A 53 8.45 2.74 -13.74
N ASP A 54 8.85 2.15 -14.87
CA ASP A 54 10.22 2.17 -15.39
C ASP A 54 10.60 3.54 -15.99
N GLU A 55 9.63 4.40 -16.27
CA GLU A 55 9.82 5.77 -16.76
C GLU A 55 10.03 6.80 -15.64
N LEU A 56 9.89 6.40 -14.37
CA LEU A 56 10.02 7.30 -13.24
C LEU A 56 11.49 7.58 -12.94
N SER A 57 11.82 8.86 -12.83
CA SER A 57 13.12 9.26 -12.28
C SER A 57 13.22 8.92 -10.79
N PRO A 58 14.44 8.82 -10.21
CA PRO A 58 14.61 8.60 -8.77
C PRO A 58 13.88 9.65 -7.91
N THR A 59 13.85 10.91 -8.36
CA THR A 59 13.13 12.00 -7.69
C THR A 59 11.62 11.75 -7.69
N GLU A 60 11.06 11.34 -8.83
CA GLU A 60 9.63 11.01 -8.94
C GLU A 60 9.26 9.75 -8.14
N MET A 61 10.17 8.77 -8.06
CA MET A 61 10.02 7.60 -7.19
C MET A 61 10.02 7.96 -5.70
N ALA A 62 10.69 9.04 -5.30
CA ALA A 62 10.71 9.50 -3.90
C ALA A 62 9.49 10.34 -3.53
N MET A 63 8.84 10.96 -4.53
CA MET A 63 7.72 11.89 -4.36
C MET A 63 6.44 11.21 -3.84
N ILE A 64 5.69 11.94 -3.02
CA ILE A 64 4.31 11.61 -2.67
C ILE A 64 3.44 12.66 -3.34
N GLU A 65 2.68 12.28 -4.37
CA GLU A 65 1.73 13.21 -4.97
C GLU A 65 0.58 13.48 -3.99
N VAL A 66 0.04 14.69 -4.06
CA VAL A 66 -1.23 15.06 -3.45
C VAL A 66 -2.23 15.16 -4.61
N PRO A 67 -3.15 14.18 -4.77
CA PRO A 67 -4.11 14.21 -5.86
C PRO A 67 -5.17 15.28 -5.63
N ASP A 68 -5.62 15.92 -6.70
CA ASP A 68 -6.85 16.72 -6.66
C ASP A 68 -8.07 15.81 -6.40
N PRO A 69 -9.17 16.33 -5.85
CA PRO A 69 -10.36 15.53 -5.50
C PRO A 69 -10.93 14.68 -6.65
N ASN A 70 -10.72 15.10 -7.90
CA ASN A 70 -11.30 14.47 -9.09
C ASN A 70 -10.34 13.48 -9.79
N ILE A 71 -9.21 13.14 -9.19
CA ILE A 71 -8.20 12.25 -9.77
C ILE A 71 -8.48 10.80 -9.36
N LEU A 72 -8.67 9.90 -10.33
CA LEU A 72 -8.93 8.49 -10.06
C LEU A 72 -7.66 7.69 -9.78
N SER A 73 -6.47 8.18 -10.15
CA SER A 73 -5.23 7.49 -9.83
C SER A 73 -4.03 8.43 -9.76
N TRP A 74 -3.16 8.17 -8.80
CA TRP A 74 -1.95 8.93 -8.51
C TRP A 74 -0.85 7.99 -8.01
N ARG A 75 0.40 8.47 -7.93
CA ARG A 75 1.53 7.68 -7.42
C ARG A 75 1.99 8.15 -6.05
N ARG A 76 2.13 7.20 -5.13
CA ARG A 76 2.78 7.38 -3.84
C ARG A 76 4.13 6.69 -3.84
N ARG A 77 5.22 7.45 -3.78
CA ARG A 77 6.60 6.93 -3.87
C ARG A 77 6.78 6.01 -5.07
N GLY A 78 6.33 6.46 -6.23
CA GLY A 78 6.36 5.68 -7.47
C GLY A 78 5.37 4.52 -7.56
N ILE A 79 4.57 4.21 -6.53
CA ILE A 79 3.57 3.13 -6.59
C ILE A 79 2.22 3.67 -7.05
N LEU A 80 1.67 3.11 -8.12
CA LEU A 80 0.36 3.52 -8.61
C LEU A 80 -0.74 3.12 -7.61
N THR A 81 -1.49 4.13 -7.20
CA THR A 81 -2.60 4.06 -6.26
C THR A 81 -3.84 4.53 -7.01
N GLN A 82 -4.94 3.80 -6.87
CA GLN A 82 -6.17 4.05 -7.61
C GLN A 82 -7.34 4.18 -6.64
N TYR A 83 -8.22 5.14 -6.94
CA TYR A 83 -9.50 5.29 -6.30
C TYR A 83 -10.29 4.00 -6.50
N THR A 84 -10.77 3.42 -5.41
CA THR A 84 -11.56 2.19 -5.47
C THR A 84 -13.02 2.56 -5.23
N PRO A 85 -13.80 2.85 -6.29
CA PRO A 85 -15.22 3.11 -6.11
C PRO A 85 -15.86 1.83 -5.53
N ARG A 86 -16.54 1.96 -4.38
CA ARG A 86 -17.40 0.87 -3.90
C ARG A 86 -18.56 0.72 -4.88
N LYS A 87 -18.86 -0.51 -5.29
CA LYS A 87 -20.09 -0.81 -6.01
C LYS A 87 -21.23 -0.91 -4.97
N GLY A 88 -22.26 -0.09 -5.09
CA GLY A 88 -23.45 -0.06 -4.21
C GLY A 88 -23.65 1.29 -3.51
N ASP A 89 -24.72 1.41 -2.70
CA ASP A 89 -25.12 2.62 -1.93
C ASP A 89 -24.11 3.07 -0.84
N HIS A 90 -22.91 2.52 -0.82
CA HIS A 90 -21.86 2.93 0.10
C HIS A 90 -21.02 4.03 -0.55
N GLU A 91 -21.58 5.24 -0.58
CA GLU A 91 -20.91 6.45 -1.10
C GLU A 91 -19.67 6.85 -0.28
N TYR A 92 -19.57 6.38 0.97
CA TYR A 92 -18.47 6.74 1.88
C TYR A 92 -17.66 5.50 2.29
N GLN A 93 -16.34 5.64 2.22
CA GLN A 93 -15.39 4.69 2.78
C GLN A 93 -15.53 4.67 4.31
N THR A 94 -15.24 3.52 4.94
CA THR A 94 -15.22 3.41 6.41
C THR A 94 -14.31 4.51 6.98
N PRO A 95 -14.77 5.32 7.96
CA PRO A 95 -13.94 6.36 8.57
C PRO A 95 -12.58 5.81 9.00
N GLY A 96 -11.51 6.47 8.56
CA GLY A 96 -10.12 6.05 8.81
C GLY A 96 -9.49 5.14 7.74
N PHE A 97 -10.24 4.66 6.76
CA PHE A 97 -9.68 3.97 5.59
C PHE A 97 -9.52 4.95 4.41
N PRO A 98 -8.38 4.93 3.69
CA PRO A 98 -8.21 5.80 2.53
C PRO A 98 -9.10 5.37 1.36
N ASP A 99 -9.62 6.33 0.59
CA ASP A 99 -10.39 6.06 -0.64
C ASP A 99 -9.55 5.44 -1.78
N TYR A 100 -8.23 5.47 -1.61
CA TYR A 100 -7.25 5.04 -2.59
C TYR A 100 -6.51 3.79 -2.11
N LEU A 101 -6.33 2.83 -3.02
CA LEU A 101 -5.60 1.60 -2.76
C LEU A 101 -4.49 1.38 -3.80
N PRO A 102 -3.32 0.84 -3.39
CA PRO A 102 -2.29 0.43 -4.34
C PRO A 102 -2.82 -0.59 -5.34
N GLN A 103 -2.48 -0.42 -6.61
CA GLN A 103 -2.93 -1.35 -7.64
C GLN A 103 -2.24 -2.72 -7.47
N LYS A 104 -3.00 -3.82 -7.54
CA LYS A 104 -2.47 -5.18 -7.33
C LYS A 104 -1.26 -5.51 -8.23
N THR A 105 -1.24 -4.96 -9.43
CA THR A 105 -0.16 -5.09 -10.42
C THR A 105 1.17 -4.48 -9.98
N GLU A 106 1.14 -3.50 -9.08
CA GLU A 106 2.29 -2.73 -8.59
C GLU A 106 2.93 -3.36 -7.35
N ILE A 107 2.28 -4.36 -6.73
CA ILE A 107 2.80 -5.07 -5.55
C ILE A 107 4.21 -5.64 -5.80
N ARG A 108 4.52 -6.02 -7.05
CA ARG A 108 5.85 -6.50 -7.44
C ARG A 108 6.97 -5.47 -7.14
N TYR A 109 6.68 -4.18 -7.36
CA TYR A 109 7.65 -3.10 -7.16
C TYR A 109 7.83 -2.80 -5.68
N LEU A 110 6.76 -2.91 -4.88
CA LEU A 110 6.85 -2.86 -3.41
C LEU A 110 7.74 -3.98 -2.89
N ALA A 111 7.54 -5.22 -3.37
CA ALA A 111 8.36 -6.36 -2.97
C ALA A 111 9.84 -6.16 -3.34
N GLN A 112 10.12 -5.76 -4.58
CA GLN A 112 11.50 -5.51 -5.04
C GLN A 112 12.21 -4.43 -4.21
N ARG A 113 11.49 -3.36 -3.85
CA ARG A 113 12.04 -2.28 -3.01
C ARG A 113 12.26 -2.72 -1.56
N TRP A 114 11.51 -3.72 -1.10
CA TRP A 114 11.63 -4.25 0.26
C TRP A 114 12.84 -5.19 0.41
N THR A 115 13.17 -5.97 -0.62
CA THR A 115 14.21 -7.01 -0.57
C THR A 115 15.55 -6.54 0.04
N PRO A 116 16.11 -5.36 -0.31
CA PRO A 116 17.37 -4.90 0.28
C PRO A 116 17.28 -4.61 1.79
N PHE A 117 16.09 -4.30 2.31
CA PHE A 117 15.87 -3.94 3.71
C PHE A 117 15.41 -5.11 4.57
N GLU A 118 15.04 -6.24 3.96
CA GLU A 118 14.47 -7.39 4.67
C GLU A 118 15.41 -7.91 5.77
N GLY A 119 16.70 -8.06 5.47
CA GLY A 119 17.69 -8.51 6.46
C GLY A 119 17.84 -7.54 7.63
N ALA A 120 17.92 -6.24 7.35
CA ALA A 120 17.99 -5.19 8.38
C ALA A 120 16.72 -5.17 9.25
N TYR A 121 15.55 -5.37 8.64
CA TYR A 121 14.28 -5.47 9.35
C TYR A 121 14.20 -6.71 10.25
N ILE A 122 14.65 -7.88 9.76
CA ILE A 122 14.72 -9.10 10.57
C ILE A 122 15.64 -8.89 11.78
N ALA A 123 16.83 -8.32 11.57
CA ALA A 123 17.77 -8.02 12.64
C ALA A 123 17.19 -7.00 13.64
N PHE A 124 16.50 -5.96 13.16
CA PHE A 124 15.79 -5.00 14.00
C PHE A 124 14.69 -5.67 14.83
N ARG A 125 13.88 -6.54 14.20
CA ARG A 125 12.80 -7.28 14.85
C ARG A 125 13.32 -8.25 15.90
N ALA A 126 14.47 -8.89 15.66
CA ALA A 126 15.12 -9.80 16.62
C ALA A 126 15.50 -9.09 17.92
N LYS A 127 15.85 -7.79 17.87
CA LYS A 127 16.12 -6.96 19.06
C LYS A 127 14.88 -6.71 19.93
N LYS A 128 13.67 -7.03 19.44
CA LYS A 128 12.38 -6.79 20.11
C LYS A 128 12.29 -5.38 20.72
N PRO A 129 12.58 -4.31 19.95
CA PRO A 129 12.68 -2.95 20.49
C PRO A 129 11.37 -2.46 21.10
N TRP A 130 10.22 -3.00 20.66
CA TRP A 130 8.92 -2.74 21.26
C TRP A 130 8.84 -3.16 22.72
N LYS A 131 9.63 -4.13 23.20
CA LYS A 131 9.68 -4.44 24.65
C LYS A 131 10.23 -3.26 25.44
N THR A 132 11.29 -2.63 24.93
CA THR A 132 11.87 -1.44 25.55
C THR A 132 10.93 -0.26 25.42
N MET A 133 10.39 0.01 24.22
CA MET A 133 9.41 1.09 24.03
C MET A 133 8.17 0.91 24.90
N PHE A 134 7.67 -0.30 25.04
CA PHE A 134 6.54 -0.61 25.92
C PHE A 134 6.92 -0.35 27.38
N ARG A 135 8.04 -0.88 27.88
CA ARG A 135 8.49 -0.62 29.26
C ARG A 135 8.73 0.85 29.55
N SER A 136 9.30 1.59 28.60
CA SER A 136 9.63 3.01 28.71
C SER A 136 8.49 3.93 28.28
N ARG A 137 7.28 3.42 28.04
CA ARG A 137 6.15 4.26 27.64
C ARG A 137 5.72 5.18 28.78
N VAL A 138 5.25 6.37 28.43
CA VAL A 138 4.60 7.27 29.38
C VAL A 138 3.29 6.62 29.83
N LYS A 139 3.09 6.56 31.14
CA LYS A 139 1.91 5.98 31.78
C LYS A 139 1.18 7.10 32.50
N GLU A 140 0.03 7.51 31.99
CA GLU A 140 -0.84 8.50 32.63
C GLU A 140 -2.09 7.81 33.16
N LEU A 141 -2.43 8.12 34.41
CA LEU A 141 -3.68 7.70 35.04
C LEU A 141 -4.65 8.88 34.99
N TYR A 142 -5.61 8.83 34.08
CA TYR A 142 -6.54 9.95 33.87
C TYR A 142 -7.59 10.11 34.98
N PHE A 143 -7.95 9.02 35.68
CA PHE A 143 -9.06 9.00 36.63
C PHE A 143 -8.65 8.73 38.08
N HIS A 144 -7.36 8.50 38.33
CA HIS A 144 -6.86 8.13 39.66
C HIS A 144 -5.62 8.95 40.01
N ARG A 145 -5.58 9.47 41.24
CA ARG A 145 -4.36 10.08 41.77
C ARG A 145 -3.48 8.97 42.34
N ARG A 146 -2.16 9.13 42.18
CA ARG A 146 -1.18 8.17 42.68
C ARG A 146 -1.30 7.85 44.17
N ALA A 147 -1.66 8.85 44.98
CA ALA A 147 -1.84 8.71 46.43
C ALA A 147 -3.06 7.87 46.83
N ASP A 148 -4.05 7.71 45.94
CA ASP A 148 -5.29 6.98 46.21
C ASP A 148 -5.17 5.47 45.85
N LEU A 149 -4.00 5.04 45.35
CA LEU A 149 -3.77 3.66 44.91
C LEU A 149 -3.00 2.85 45.96
N ASP A 150 -3.54 1.69 46.32
CA ASP A 150 -2.91 0.70 47.20
C ASP A 150 -1.63 0.11 46.58
N ALA A 151 -0.67 -0.28 47.43
CA ALA A 151 0.55 -0.97 47.06
C ALA A 151 0.31 -2.21 46.19
N LYS A 152 -0.75 -2.99 46.46
CA LYS A 152 -1.12 -4.14 45.63
C LYS A 152 -1.54 -3.74 44.21
N VAL A 153 -2.24 -2.62 44.09
CA VAL A 153 -2.64 -2.07 42.78
C VAL A 153 -1.41 -1.53 42.06
N TRP A 154 -0.46 -0.92 42.76
CA TRP A 154 0.83 -0.54 42.19
C TRP A 154 1.63 -1.74 41.68
N GLU A 155 1.67 -2.85 42.42
CA GLU A 155 2.40 -4.05 42.01
C GLU A 155 1.80 -4.70 40.75
N MET A 156 0.47 -4.81 40.69
CA MET A 156 -0.22 -5.24 39.46
C MET A 156 -0.02 -4.23 38.32
N LEU A 157 -0.10 -2.95 38.62
CA LEU A 157 0.14 -1.93 37.62
C LEU A 157 1.58 -2.02 37.13
N ASP A 158 2.61 -2.32 37.91
CA ASP A 158 3.98 -2.52 37.38
C ASP A 158 4.14 -3.79 36.50
N GLU A 159 3.25 -4.77 36.62
CA GLU A 159 3.23 -5.95 35.75
C GLU A 159 2.66 -5.65 34.35
N TYR A 160 1.61 -4.82 34.29
CA TYR A 160 0.87 -4.50 33.07
C TYR A 160 1.12 -3.09 32.51
N LEU A 161 1.56 -2.17 33.36
CA LEU A 161 2.24 -0.91 33.04
C LEU A 161 3.73 -1.20 32.90
#